data_AF-A0A2R6QE77-F1
#
_entry.id   AF-A0A2R6QE77-F1
#
_cell.length_a   1.000
_cell.length_b   1.000
_cell.length_c   1.000
_cell.angle_alpha   90.00
_cell.angle_beta   90.00
_cell.angle_gamma   90.00
#
_symmetry.space_group_name_H-M   'P 1'
#
loop_
_entity.id
_entity.type
_entity.pdbx_description
1 polymer ?
#
loop_
_entity_poly.entity_id
_entity_poly.type
_entity_poly.pdbx_seq_one_letter_code
_entity_poly.pdbx_strand_id
1 'polypeptide(L)'
;MKWGTLLKDFKERVGLSQPPSAASSPSSPSSSSTHRDYNAVSTRQEFTASSPSRDKLELELEFKRHWEEFRSSSSEKEKETALNMTVDVFCRLVKQHSNVAQLVTMLVETHIFSFVVGRAFVTDVEKLKIINKSRSLDVGSVLRFFSEVTKDGIKPGSNLLNAVEVLVSGPIDKQSLLDSGILCCLIHILSTLLGPDGGNQKQKASIQENPLLIEINNDYDVVQVRRLEVEGSVVHIMKALASHPSAAQSLIEDNSLQLLFQMVANGSLLVFTQYKEGLVPLHTIQLHRHAMQILGLLLVNDNGSTAKYIRKHHLIKVLLMAVKDFNPDSGDPAYTMGIVDLLLECVELSYRPDAGGVRLREDIHNAHGYQFLVQFALVLSEIPGVQAVNDESLSDHTCAPEGSHNNKVGRQDSRENGVDTSVLSLSPALSRLLDVLVNLAQTGPADNTGSAGVRASKSSQSKPSGHNRSRTPSSDRLPDEVWDKGNNKVKDLEAVQMLQDIFLKAESREL
;
A
#
# COMPACT_ATOMS: atom_id res chain seq x y z
N MET A 1 -24.15 10.73 10.12
CA MET A 1 -22.92 11.56 10.12
C MET A 1 -23.30 12.97 10.54
N LYS A 2 -22.34 13.90 10.76
CA LYS A 2 -22.62 15.34 10.87
C LYS A 2 -21.81 16.08 9.79
N TRP A 3 -22.24 15.96 8.54
CA TRP A 3 -21.57 16.49 7.35
C TRP A 3 -21.24 17.98 7.45
N GLY A 4 -22.11 18.79 8.08
CA GLY A 4 -21.86 20.22 8.28
C GLY A 4 -20.63 20.51 9.16
N THR A 5 -20.38 19.68 10.17
CA THR A 5 -19.21 19.80 11.06
C THR A 5 -17.94 19.29 10.38
N LEU A 6 -18.04 18.29 9.50
CA LEU A 6 -16.89 17.71 8.80
C LEU A 6 -16.30 18.62 7.73
N LEU A 7 -17.14 19.34 6.97
CA LEU A 7 -16.65 20.37 6.03
C LEU A 7 -15.95 21.52 6.77
N LYS A 8 -16.34 21.78 8.03
CA LYS A 8 -15.67 22.74 8.89
C LYS A 8 -14.34 22.18 9.43
N ASP A 9 -14.33 20.94 9.91
CA ASP A 9 -13.13 20.24 10.38
C ASP A 9 -12.07 20.09 9.26
N PHE A 10 -12.50 19.82 8.02
CA PHE A 10 -11.61 19.84 6.86
C PHE A 10 -10.99 21.23 6.63
N LYS A 11 -11.78 22.30 6.71
CA LYS A 11 -11.25 23.67 6.56
C LYS A 11 -10.23 24.02 7.63
N GLU A 12 -10.42 23.50 8.85
CA GLU A 12 -9.51 23.70 9.98
C GLU A 12 -8.23 22.85 9.87
N ARG A 13 -8.33 21.60 9.38
CA ARG A 13 -7.19 20.69 9.22
C ARG A 13 -6.36 20.92 7.95
N VAL A 14 -7.01 21.36 6.87
CA VAL A 14 -6.41 21.39 5.50
C VAL A 14 -6.24 22.82 4.99
N GLY A 15 -6.64 23.83 5.78
CA GLY A 15 -6.25 25.22 5.56
C GLY A 15 -6.73 25.81 4.22
N LEU A 16 -8.03 25.87 3.99
CA LEU A 16 -8.59 26.65 2.88
C LEU A 16 -8.56 28.14 3.24
N SER A 17 -7.61 28.89 2.69
CA SER A 17 -7.62 30.36 2.78
C SER A 17 -8.84 30.89 2.02
N GLN A 18 -9.74 31.59 2.70
CA GLN A 18 -10.86 32.27 2.05
C GLN A 18 -10.33 33.33 1.07
N PRO A 19 -10.85 33.43 -0.17
CA PRO A 19 -10.77 34.69 -0.89
C PRO A 19 -11.63 35.74 -0.17
N PRO A 20 -11.21 37.01 -0.13
CA PRO A 20 -11.94 38.04 0.61
C PRO A 20 -13.34 38.24 0.00
N SER A 21 -14.36 38.13 0.83
CA SER A 21 -15.74 38.48 0.52
C SER A 21 -15.83 39.92 0.01
N ALA A 22 -16.20 40.11 -1.26
CA ALA A 22 -16.62 41.40 -1.78
C ALA A 22 -18.15 41.45 -1.85
N ALA A 23 -18.69 42.52 -1.29
CA ALA A 23 -20.10 42.78 -1.05
C ALA A 23 -20.94 43.03 -2.32
N SER A 24 -22.25 42.83 -2.14
CA SER A 24 -23.39 43.10 -3.03
C SER A 24 -23.45 44.55 -3.57
N SER A 25 -23.73 44.81 -4.86
CA SER A 25 -25.05 45.05 -5.54
C SER A 25 -24.77 45.89 -6.83
N PRO A 26 -25.74 46.28 -7.71
CA PRO A 26 -27.12 45.85 -8.00
C PRO A 26 -27.36 45.50 -9.50
N SER A 27 -28.63 45.32 -9.86
CA SER A 27 -29.20 44.70 -11.07
C SER A 27 -29.64 45.62 -12.24
N SER A 28 -29.75 45.01 -13.43
CA SER A 28 -30.62 45.33 -14.62
C SER A 28 -30.12 46.37 -15.65
N PRO A 29 -30.56 46.36 -16.95
CA PRO A 29 -31.73 45.69 -17.53
C PRO A 29 -31.55 44.94 -18.88
N SER A 30 -32.67 44.35 -19.28
CA SER A 30 -33.02 43.54 -20.45
C SER A 30 -33.09 44.26 -21.81
N SER A 31 -32.82 43.52 -22.88
CA SER A 31 -33.34 43.65 -24.27
C SER A 31 -32.78 42.46 -25.08
N SER A 32 -33.39 41.85 -26.09
CA SER A 32 -34.67 41.99 -26.79
C SER A 32 -34.91 40.69 -27.58
N SER A 33 -36.18 40.34 -27.72
CA SER A 33 -36.77 39.29 -28.56
C SER A 33 -36.40 39.35 -30.05
N THR A 34 -36.24 38.19 -30.68
CA THR A 34 -36.69 37.97 -32.07
C THR A 34 -37.37 36.62 -32.22
N HIS A 35 -38.69 36.68 -32.37
CA HIS A 35 -39.55 35.61 -32.89
C HIS A 35 -39.18 35.28 -34.33
N ARG A 36 -39.25 33.99 -34.69
CA ARG A 36 -39.79 33.55 -35.98
C ARG A 36 -40.41 32.16 -35.82
N ASP A 37 -41.73 32.14 -35.83
CA ASP A 37 -42.58 30.96 -36.00
C ASP A 37 -42.70 30.60 -37.50
N TYR A 38 -42.71 29.32 -37.84
CA TYR A 38 -43.89 28.59 -38.37
C TYR A 38 -43.52 27.16 -38.84
N ASN A 39 -44.05 26.18 -38.10
CA ASN A 39 -44.63 24.88 -38.48
C ASN A 39 -44.21 24.16 -39.78
N ALA A 40 -43.84 22.86 -39.67
CA ALA A 40 -44.65 21.75 -40.18
C ALA A 40 -44.07 20.35 -39.87
N VAL A 41 -44.92 19.56 -39.20
CA VAL A 41 -45.19 18.12 -39.40
C VAL A 41 -44.17 17.07 -38.95
N SER A 42 -44.66 16.29 -37.98
CA SER A 42 -44.18 15.01 -37.47
C SER A 42 -44.09 13.93 -38.53
N THR A 43 -43.00 13.16 -38.52
CA THR A 43 -43.02 11.76 -38.98
C THR A 43 -42.20 10.93 -37.99
N ARG A 44 -42.92 10.09 -37.24
CA ARG A 44 -42.39 8.98 -36.44
C ARG A 44 -41.65 8.00 -37.35
N GLN A 45 -40.39 7.71 -37.03
CA GLN A 45 -39.71 6.40 -37.19
C GLN A 45 -38.30 6.56 -36.62
N GLU A 46 -38.02 5.96 -35.46
CA GLU A 46 -37.46 4.61 -35.27
C GLU A 46 -35.93 4.67 -35.05
N PHE A 47 -35.49 4.04 -33.96
CA PHE A 47 -34.11 3.83 -33.51
C PHE A 47 -33.29 5.08 -33.14
N THR A 48 -33.53 5.61 -31.93
CA THR A 48 -32.50 6.36 -31.20
C THR A 48 -31.41 5.39 -30.76
N ALA A 49 -30.42 5.16 -31.62
CA ALA A 49 -29.07 4.90 -31.15
C ALA A 49 -28.59 6.18 -30.48
N SER A 50 -28.53 6.20 -29.14
CA SER A 50 -27.92 7.32 -28.43
C SER A 50 -26.46 7.45 -28.87
N SER A 51 -26.07 8.64 -29.30
CA SER A 51 -24.66 8.92 -29.59
C SER A 51 -23.88 8.83 -28.28
N PRO A 52 -22.75 8.09 -28.19
CA PRO A 52 -21.98 7.94 -26.95
C PRO A 52 -21.57 9.27 -26.27
N SER A 53 -21.46 10.34 -27.06
CA SER A 53 -21.13 11.68 -26.58
C SER A 53 -22.28 12.38 -25.84
N ARG A 54 -23.54 12.03 -26.11
CA ARG A 54 -24.71 12.62 -25.43
C ARG A 54 -24.90 12.03 -24.04
N ASP A 55 -24.81 10.71 -23.92
CA ASP A 55 -24.97 9.99 -22.66
C ASP A 55 -23.88 10.40 -21.65
N LYS A 56 -22.66 10.64 -22.15
CA LYS A 56 -21.55 11.18 -21.35
C LYS A 56 -21.83 12.58 -20.79
N LEU A 57 -22.28 13.50 -21.65
CA LEU A 57 -22.59 14.88 -21.24
C LEU A 57 -23.73 14.92 -20.21
N GLU A 58 -24.71 14.03 -20.36
CA GLU A 58 -25.82 13.89 -19.41
C GLU A 58 -25.32 13.45 -18.03
N LEU A 59 -24.47 12.42 -17.95
CA LEU A 59 -23.87 11.99 -16.69
C LEU A 59 -23.00 13.06 -16.03
N GLU A 60 -22.27 13.86 -16.81
CA GLU A 60 -21.51 15.00 -16.28
C GLU A 60 -22.42 16.06 -15.64
N LEU A 61 -23.58 16.33 -16.22
CA LEU A 61 -24.58 17.24 -15.67
C LEU A 61 -25.26 16.65 -14.43
N GLU A 62 -25.58 15.36 -14.45
CA GLU A 62 -26.13 14.65 -13.29
C GLU A 62 -25.17 14.67 -12.10
N PHE A 63 -23.87 14.44 -12.35
CA PHE A 63 -22.84 14.54 -11.32
C PHE A 63 -22.84 15.93 -10.68
N LYS A 64 -22.79 16.99 -11.49
CA LYS A 64 -22.79 18.38 -10.98
C LYS A 64 -24.06 18.70 -10.21
N ARG A 65 -25.22 18.21 -10.67
CA ARG A 65 -26.51 18.41 -9.99
C ARG A 65 -26.50 17.77 -8.59
N HIS A 66 -26.13 16.49 -8.49
CA HIS A 66 -26.13 15.79 -7.20
C HIS A 66 -25.03 16.29 -6.26
N TRP A 67 -23.88 16.70 -6.81
CA TRP A 67 -22.84 17.33 -6.02
C TRP A 67 -23.29 18.67 -5.43
N GLU A 68 -23.99 19.50 -6.20
CA GLU A 68 -24.55 20.75 -5.70
C GLU A 68 -25.67 20.53 -4.68
N GLU A 69 -26.50 19.50 -4.90
CA GLU A 69 -27.50 19.06 -3.93
C GLU A 69 -26.84 18.67 -2.59
N PHE A 70 -25.78 17.86 -2.61
CA PHE A 70 -25.01 17.53 -1.41
C PHE A 70 -24.47 18.78 -0.67
N ARG A 71 -23.99 19.77 -1.42
CA ARG A 71 -23.46 21.01 -0.83
C ARG A 71 -24.55 21.90 -0.23
N SER A 72 -25.69 21.99 -0.88
CA SER A 72 -26.80 22.89 -0.52
C SER A 72 -27.79 22.30 0.47
N SER A 73 -27.89 20.97 0.58
CA SER A 73 -28.75 20.28 1.55
C SER A 73 -28.41 20.68 2.98
N SER A 74 -29.44 20.87 3.79
CA SER A 74 -29.31 21.16 5.23
C SER A 74 -29.54 19.92 6.12
N SER A 75 -30.15 18.87 5.57
CA SER A 75 -30.43 17.61 6.25
C SER A 75 -29.30 16.58 6.03
N GLU A 76 -28.89 15.90 7.10
CA GLU A 76 -27.88 14.83 7.03
C GLU A 76 -28.32 13.66 6.14
N LYS A 77 -29.62 13.35 6.14
CA LYS A 77 -30.18 12.27 5.33
C LYS A 77 -30.16 12.62 3.84
N GLU A 78 -30.53 13.85 3.49
CA GLU A 78 -30.48 14.34 2.11
C GLU A 78 -29.04 14.35 1.59
N LYS A 79 -28.09 14.77 2.43
CA LYS A 79 -26.66 14.71 2.08
C LYS A 79 -26.17 13.29 1.82
N GLU A 80 -26.53 12.34 2.66
CA GLU A 80 -26.16 10.92 2.45
C GLU A 80 -26.75 10.38 1.13
N THR A 81 -28.01 10.69 0.83
CA THR A 81 -28.64 10.30 -0.44
C THR A 81 -27.98 10.97 -1.65
N ALA A 82 -27.77 12.29 -1.60
CA ALA A 82 -27.14 13.04 -2.69
C ALA A 82 -25.70 12.59 -2.92
N LEU A 83 -24.95 12.26 -1.86
CA LEU A 83 -23.59 11.73 -1.98
C LEU A 83 -23.58 10.34 -2.62
N ASN A 84 -24.47 9.43 -2.20
CA ASN A 84 -24.58 8.11 -2.82
C ASN A 84 -24.88 8.20 -4.31
N MET A 85 -25.78 9.09 -4.72
CA MET A 85 -26.06 9.38 -6.13
C MET A 85 -24.85 9.97 -6.85
N THR A 86 -24.16 10.94 -6.23
CA THR A 86 -22.97 11.57 -6.81
C THR A 86 -21.86 10.54 -7.09
N VAL A 87 -21.59 9.66 -6.12
CA VAL A 87 -20.55 8.62 -6.24
C VAL A 87 -20.97 7.55 -7.26
N ASP A 88 -22.25 7.17 -7.32
CA ASP A 88 -22.75 6.24 -8.34
C ASP A 88 -22.54 6.79 -9.76
N VAL A 89 -22.97 8.03 -10.00
CA VAL A 89 -22.77 8.71 -11.29
C VAL A 89 -21.28 8.85 -11.60
N PHE A 90 -20.44 9.16 -10.61
CA PHE A 90 -18.98 9.19 -10.78
C PHE A 90 -18.44 7.83 -11.24
N CYS A 91 -18.81 6.73 -10.59
CA CYS A 91 -18.37 5.39 -11.00
C CYS A 91 -18.86 5.01 -12.40
N ARG A 92 -20.06 5.44 -12.80
CA ARG A 92 -20.58 5.24 -14.17
C ARG A 92 -19.81 6.07 -15.19
N LEU A 93 -19.46 7.32 -14.87
CA LEU A 93 -18.60 8.17 -15.70
C LEU A 93 -17.23 7.53 -15.91
N VAL A 94 -16.59 7.02 -14.85
CA VAL A 94 -15.29 6.33 -14.96
C VAL A 94 -15.33 5.22 -16.00
N LYS A 95 -16.39 4.40 -16.01
CA LYS A 95 -16.54 3.29 -16.97
C LYS A 95 -16.69 3.75 -18.42
N GLN A 96 -17.18 4.97 -18.66
CA GLN A 96 -17.38 5.53 -19.99
C GLN A 96 -16.21 6.39 -20.48
N HIS A 97 -15.34 6.85 -19.58
CA HIS A 97 -14.20 7.68 -19.92
C HIS A 97 -12.95 6.84 -20.18
N SER A 98 -12.35 7.00 -21.37
CA SER A 98 -11.04 6.40 -21.70
C SER A 98 -9.88 7.07 -20.95
N ASN A 99 -10.05 8.31 -20.49
CA ASN A 99 -9.04 9.06 -19.76
C ASN A 99 -9.53 9.45 -18.36
N VAL A 100 -9.16 8.64 -17.37
CA VAL A 100 -9.49 8.84 -15.95
C VAL A 100 -8.86 10.12 -15.41
N ALA A 101 -7.65 10.48 -15.84
CA ALA A 101 -7.00 11.72 -15.41
C ALA A 101 -7.82 12.96 -15.82
N GLN A 102 -8.39 12.94 -17.03
CA GLN A 102 -9.27 14.01 -17.49
C GLN A 102 -10.57 14.09 -16.67
N LEU A 103 -11.17 12.94 -16.33
CA LEU A 103 -12.36 12.89 -15.48
C LEU A 103 -12.08 13.48 -14.10
N VAL A 104 -10.94 13.15 -13.51
CA VAL A 104 -10.53 13.64 -12.18
C VAL A 104 -10.26 15.15 -12.20
N THR A 105 -9.75 15.70 -13.32
CA THR A 105 -9.62 17.15 -13.51
C THR A 105 -10.95 17.87 -13.75
N MET A 106 -12.00 17.15 -14.18
CA MET A 106 -13.35 17.70 -14.34
C MET A 106 -14.11 17.81 -13.01
N LEU A 107 -13.65 17.14 -11.96
CA LEU A 107 -14.18 17.28 -10.61
C LEU A 107 -13.87 18.70 -10.12
N VAL A 108 -14.88 19.57 -10.05
CA VAL A 108 -14.73 20.86 -9.38
C VAL A 108 -14.38 20.58 -7.92
N GLU A 109 -13.25 21.12 -7.45
CA GLU A 109 -12.69 20.92 -6.11
C GLU A 109 -12.33 19.45 -5.80
N THR A 110 -11.52 18.82 -6.66
CA THR A 110 -11.06 17.42 -6.50
C THR A 110 -10.59 17.07 -5.08
N HIS A 111 -9.92 17.99 -4.39
CA HIS A 111 -9.47 17.82 -3.01
C HIS A 111 -10.64 17.68 -2.01
N ILE A 112 -11.69 18.52 -2.13
CA ILE A 112 -12.90 18.42 -1.29
C ILE A 112 -13.68 17.14 -1.61
N PHE A 113 -13.86 16.83 -2.89
CA PHE A 113 -14.53 15.60 -3.30
C PHE A 113 -13.83 14.37 -2.72
N SER A 114 -12.49 14.32 -2.85
CA SER A 114 -11.68 13.23 -2.33
C SER A 114 -11.82 13.09 -0.81
N PHE A 115 -11.74 14.20 -0.06
CA PHE A 115 -11.95 14.17 1.39
C PHE A 115 -13.35 13.67 1.75
N VAL A 116 -14.40 14.14 1.07
CA VAL A 116 -15.79 13.74 1.36
C VAL A 116 -16.00 12.25 1.08
N VAL A 117 -15.54 11.75 -0.06
CA VAL A 117 -15.60 10.31 -0.40
C VAL A 117 -14.84 9.49 0.64
N GLY A 118 -13.62 9.91 0.99
CA GLY A 118 -12.81 9.25 2.00
C GLY A 118 -13.48 9.22 3.37
N ARG A 119 -14.06 10.34 3.82
CA ARG A 119 -14.80 10.41 5.09
C ARG A 119 -16.05 9.56 5.08
N ALA A 120 -16.78 9.52 3.97
CA ALA A 120 -17.97 8.67 3.81
C ALA A 120 -17.59 7.20 4.00
N PHE A 121 -16.54 6.75 3.30
CA PHE A 121 -15.99 5.41 3.43
C PHE A 121 -15.64 5.08 4.89
N VAL A 122 -14.86 5.93 5.55
CA VAL A 122 -14.46 5.71 6.95
C VAL A 122 -15.68 5.60 7.87
N THR A 123 -16.63 6.50 7.71
CA THR A 123 -17.81 6.54 8.59
C THR A 123 -18.70 5.31 8.41
N ASP A 124 -18.89 4.86 7.17
CA ASP A 124 -19.71 3.67 6.91
C ASP A 124 -19.06 2.40 7.45
N VAL A 125 -17.73 2.28 7.34
CA VAL A 125 -16.99 1.16 7.95
C VAL A 125 -17.01 1.23 9.48
N GLU A 126 -16.94 2.42 10.07
CA GLU A 126 -17.08 2.60 11.52
C GLU A 126 -18.47 2.18 12.03
N LYS A 127 -19.54 2.42 11.24
CA LYS A 127 -20.89 1.91 11.58
C LYS A 127 -20.88 0.38 11.72
N LEU A 128 -20.14 -0.34 10.87
CA LEU A 128 -20.03 -1.81 10.96
C LEU A 128 -19.43 -2.26 12.30
N LYS A 129 -18.43 -1.53 12.83
CA LYS A 129 -17.85 -1.81 14.15
C LYS A 129 -18.89 -1.66 15.27
N ILE A 130 -19.69 -0.59 15.23
CA ILE A 130 -20.67 -0.27 16.28
C ILE A 130 -21.82 -1.27 16.31
N ILE A 131 -22.26 -1.75 15.15
CA ILE A 131 -23.34 -2.74 15.03
C ILE A 131 -22.89 -4.09 15.61
N ASN A 132 -21.59 -4.40 15.56
CA ASN A 132 -21.05 -5.63 16.08
C ASN A 132 -20.91 -5.61 17.62
N LYS A 133 -21.32 -6.70 18.28
CA LYS A 133 -21.25 -6.86 19.74
C LYS A 133 -19.82 -6.75 20.28
N SER A 134 -18.83 -7.21 19.52
CA SER A 134 -17.41 -7.14 19.89
C SER A 134 -16.79 -5.76 19.67
N ARG A 135 -17.53 -4.80 19.08
CA ARG A 135 -17.01 -3.51 18.63
C ARG A 135 -15.80 -3.61 17.69
N SER A 136 -15.66 -4.75 17.01
CA SER A 136 -14.60 -5.04 16.05
C SER A 136 -15.17 -5.27 14.66
N LEU A 137 -14.36 -5.06 13.63
CA LEU A 137 -14.70 -5.50 12.28
C LEU A 137 -14.72 -7.03 12.23
N ASP A 138 -15.64 -7.54 11.41
CA ASP A 138 -15.83 -8.96 11.13
C ASP A 138 -15.82 -9.15 9.61
N VAL A 139 -15.18 -10.21 9.13
CA VAL A 139 -14.98 -10.47 7.69
C VAL A 139 -16.32 -10.52 6.97
N GLY A 140 -17.29 -11.26 7.51
CA GLY A 140 -18.62 -11.38 6.90
C GLY A 140 -19.35 -10.05 6.79
N SER A 141 -19.21 -9.20 7.80
CA SER A 141 -19.81 -7.86 7.82
C SER A 141 -19.16 -6.91 6.81
N VAL A 142 -17.83 -6.97 6.65
CA VAL A 142 -17.08 -6.20 5.65
C VAL A 142 -17.45 -6.63 4.22
N LEU A 143 -17.45 -7.94 3.94
CA LEU A 143 -17.80 -8.45 2.60
C LEU A 143 -19.27 -8.18 2.25
N ARG A 144 -20.17 -8.24 3.23
CA ARG A 144 -21.58 -7.87 3.06
C ARG A 144 -21.72 -6.39 2.69
N PHE A 145 -21.01 -5.49 3.37
CA PHE A 145 -21.04 -4.06 3.08
C PHE A 145 -20.67 -3.75 1.63
N PHE A 146 -19.63 -4.38 1.09
CA PHE A 146 -19.24 -4.19 -0.31
C PHE A 146 -20.18 -4.90 -1.31
N SER A 147 -20.99 -5.84 -0.85
CA SER A 147 -21.97 -6.56 -1.68
C SER A 147 -23.38 -5.97 -1.64
N GLU A 148 -23.65 -5.05 -0.72
CA GLU A 148 -25.00 -4.53 -0.49
C GLU A 148 -25.50 -3.70 -1.68
N VAL A 149 -26.76 -3.93 -2.06
CA VAL A 149 -27.45 -3.21 -3.14
C VAL A 149 -28.68 -2.52 -2.54
N THR A 150 -28.81 -1.22 -2.73
CA THR A 150 -29.99 -0.47 -2.29
C THR A 150 -31.19 -0.77 -3.17
N LYS A 151 -32.37 -0.32 -2.75
CA LYS A 151 -33.62 -0.43 -3.54
C LYS A 151 -33.51 0.24 -4.91
N ASP A 152 -32.68 1.27 -5.01
CA ASP A 152 -32.45 2.03 -6.23
C ASP A 152 -31.36 1.40 -7.13
N GLY A 153 -30.88 0.20 -6.78
CA GLY A 153 -29.85 -0.52 -7.54
C GLY A 153 -28.41 -0.03 -7.30
N ILE A 154 -28.22 0.92 -6.39
CA ILE A 154 -26.90 1.49 -6.06
C ILE A 154 -26.15 0.52 -5.16
N LYS A 155 -24.82 0.44 -5.31
CA LYS A 155 -23.95 -0.34 -4.44
C LYS A 155 -23.04 0.58 -3.62
N PRO A 156 -23.49 1.17 -2.50
CA PRO A 156 -22.79 2.26 -1.84
C PRO A 156 -21.37 1.90 -1.43
N GLY A 157 -21.18 0.74 -0.77
CA GLY A 157 -19.86 0.28 -0.35
C GLY A 157 -18.90 0.04 -1.52
N SER A 158 -19.35 -0.70 -2.54
CA SER A 158 -18.54 -0.98 -3.74
C SER A 158 -18.24 0.29 -4.55
N ASN A 159 -19.21 1.20 -4.69
CA ASN A 159 -19.04 2.48 -5.36
C ASN A 159 -18.05 3.38 -4.62
N LEU A 160 -18.09 3.44 -3.28
CA LEU A 160 -17.10 4.17 -2.50
C LEU A 160 -15.69 3.58 -2.67
N LEU A 161 -15.55 2.25 -2.62
CA LEU A 161 -14.25 1.58 -2.82
C LEU A 161 -13.68 1.89 -4.22
N ASN A 162 -14.49 1.71 -5.26
CA ASN A 162 -14.11 2.00 -6.64
C ASN A 162 -13.79 3.50 -6.84
N ALA A 163 -14.56 4.40 -6.22
CA ALA A 163 -14.29 5.83 -6.31
C ALA A 163 -12.95 6.20 -5.69
N VAL A 164 -12.62 5.65 -4.51
CA VAL A 164 -11.32 5.86 -3.87
C VAL A 164 -10.19 5.30 -4.73
N GLU A 165 -10.35 4.10 -5.29
CA GLU A 165 -9.36 3.48 -6.18
C GLU A 165 -9.05 4.34 -7.41
N VAL A 166 -10.10 4.91 -8.02
CA VAL A 166 -9.96 5.84 -9.14
C VAL A 166 -9.24 7.10 -8.73
N LEU A 167 -9.60 7.67 -7.57
CA LEU A 167 -9.01 8.92 -7.07
C LEU A 167 -7.52 8.76 -6.78
N VAL A 168 -7.09 7.69 -6.10
CA VAL A 168 -5.66 7.47 -5.79
C VAL A 168 -4.82 7.12 -7.00
N SER A 169 -5.43 6.63 -8.08
CA SER A 169 -4.80 6.37 -9.37
C SER A 169 -4.67 7.62 -10.24
N GLY A 170 -5.45 8.67 -9.94
CA GLY A 170 -5.41 9.95 -10.64
C GLY A 170 -4.23 10.83 -10.22
N PRO A 171 -3.87 11.84 -11.03
CA PRO A 171 -2.82 12.81 -10.71
C PRO A 171 -3.33 13.87 -9.72
N ILE A 172 -3.76 13.43 -8.54
CA ILE A 172 -4.28 14.30 -7.49
C ILE A 172 -3.34 14.31 -6.29
N ASP A 173 -3.41 15.41 -5.54
CA ASP A 173 -2.86 15.41 -4.20
C ASP A 173 -3.64 14.44 -3.31
N LYS A 174 -2.93 13.44 -2.79
CA LYS A 174 -3.47 12.37 -1.94
C LYS A 174 -3.68 12.83 -0.50
N GLN A 175 -3.17 14.02 -0.13
CA GLN A 175 -3.29 14.56 1.23
C GLN A 175 -4.73 14.62 1.71
N SER A 176 -5.68 15.05 0.87
CA SER A 176 -7.11 15.12 1.25
C SER A 176 -7.73 13.75 1.55
N LEU A 177 -7.23 12.66 0.95
CA LEU A 177 -7.65 11.30 1.30
C LEU A 177 -7.01 10.86 2.63
N LEU A 178 -5.74 11.18 2.85
CA LEU A 178 -5.07 10.90 4.12
C LEU A 178 -5.73 11.62 5.30
N ASP A 179 -6.07 12.91 5.13
CA ASP A 179 -6.75 13.73 6.13
C ASP A 179 -8.15 13.20 6.46
N SER A 180 -8.75 12.41 5.56
CA SER A 180 -10.01 11.73 5.82
C SER A 180 -9.86 10.54 6.79
N GLY A 181 -8.64 10.08 7.07
CA GLY A 181 -8.36 8.90 7.88
C GLY A 181 -8.59 7.58 7.14
N ILE A 182 -8.67 7.61 5.80
CA ILE A 182 -8.99 6.40 5.03
C ILE A 182 -7.91 5.33 5.14
N LEU A 183 -6.63 5.72 5.25
CA LEU A 183 -5.53 4.75 5.33
C LEU A 183 -5.61 3.91 6.62
N CYS A 184 -5.91 4.52 7.77
CA CYS A 184 -6.18 3.80 9.02
C CYS A 184 -7.34 2.81 8.86
N CYS A 185 -8.43 3.27 8.24
CA CYS A 185 -9.60 2.44 7.98
C CYS A 185 -9.27 1.21 7.10
N LEU A 186 -8.50 1.41 6.02
CA LEU A 186 -8.07 0.34 5.13
C LEU A 186 -7.12 -0.65 5.81
N ILE A 187 -6.23 -0.19 6.70
CA ILE A 187 -5.39 -1.08 7.52
C ILE A 187 -6.27 -1.97 8.41
N HIS A 188 -7.30 -1.42 9.04
CA HIS A 188 -8.23 -2.24 9.82
C HIS A 188 -9.01 -3.25 8.97
N ILE A 189 -9.43 -2.87 7.76
CA ILE A 189 -10.08 -3.80 6.81
C ILE A 189 -9.11 -4.92 6.43
N LEU A 190 -7.89 -4.58 6.03
CA LEU A 190 -6.84 -5.55 5.68
C LEU A 190 -6.57 -6.50 6.85
N SER A 191 -6.46 -5.98 8.07
CA SER A 191 -6.29 -6.80 9.28
C SER A 191 -7.41 -7.81 9.47
N THR A 192 -8.65 -7.40 9.21
CA THR A 192 -9.81 -8.27 9.33
C THR A 192 -9.79 -9.34 8.24
N LEU A 193 -9.45 -8.97 7.00
CA LEU A 193 -9.31 -9.92 5.88
C LEU A 193 -8.15 -10.91 6.09
N LEU A 194 -7.13 -10.54 6.85
CA LEU A 194 -6.03 -11.42 7.26
C LEU A 194 -6.33 -12.27 8.51
N GLY A 195 -7.41 -11.99 9.23
CA GLY A 195 -7.79 -12.75 10.41
C GLY A 195 -8.12 -14.21 10.08
N PRO A 196 -7.89 -15.16 11.01
CA PRO A 196 -8.31 -16.54 10.81
C PRO A 196 -9.82 -16.55 10.58
N ASP A 197 -10.25 -17.13 9.45
CA ASP A 197 -11.65 -17.21 9.07
C ASP A 197 -12.41 -18.03 10.13
N GLY A 198 -12.96 -17.34 11.13
CA GLY A 198 -13.59 -17.93 12.31
C GLY A 198 -14.87 -18.71 12.00
N GLY A 199 -15.28 -18.80 10.73
CA GLY A 199 -16.51 -19.44 10.29
C GLY A 199 -16.38 -20.90 9.83
N ASN A 200 -15.26 -21.32 9.24
CA ASN A 200 -15.31 -22.48 8.33
C ASN A 200 -14.52 -23.74 8.76
N GLN A 201 -13.78 -23.71 9.88
CA GLN A 201 -13.07 -24.91 10.35
C GLN A 201 -13.87 -25.77 11.35
N LYS A 202 -14.99 -25.28 11.92
CA LYS A 202 -15.80 -26.06 12.87
C LYS A 202 -16.75 -27.10 12.24
N GLN A 203 -16.79 -27.23 10.91
CA GLN A 203 -17.62 -28.23 10.21
C GLN A 203 -16.84 -29.37 9.54
N LYS A 204 -15.52 -29.50 9.77
CA LYS A 204 -14.76 -30.70 9.38
C LYS A 204 -14.70 -31.75 10.50
N ALA A 205 -15.81 -31.95 11.22
CA ALA A 205 -15.95 -33.04 12.19
C ALA A 205 -17.39 -33.56 12.27
N SER A 206 -18.00 -33.90 11.13
CA SER A 206 -19.02 -34.96 11.07
C SER A 206 -19.22 -35.39 9.62
N ILE A 207 -18.61 -36.50 9.23
CA ILE A 207 -18.97 -37.21 8.00
C ILE A 207 -20.33 -37.83 8.26
N GLN A 208 -21.39 -37.27 7.69
CA GLN A 208 -22.57 -38.04 7.33
C GLN A 208 -23.21 -37.43 6.07
N GLU A 209 -23.28 -38.27 5.04
CA GLU A 209 -23.67 -37.95 3.67
C GLU A 209 -25.05 -37.28 3.59
N ASN A 210 -25.14 -36.17 2.85
CA ASN A 210 -26.41 -35.62 2.40
C ASN A 210 -26.23 -35.04 0.98
N PRO A 211 -27.08 -35.39 0.00
CA PRO A 211 -26.88 -35.06 -1.42
C PRO A 211 -27.32 -33.62 -1.78
N LEU A 212 -26.93 -32.62 -0.97
CA LEU A 212 -27.21 -31.18 -1.19
C LEU A 212 -25.97 -30.37 -1.60
N LEU A 213 -24.85 -31.03 -1.92
CA LEU A 213 -23.54 -30.42 -2.14
C LEU A 213 -23.35 -29.64 -3.45
N ILE A 214 -24.39 -29.51 -4.29
CA ILE A 214 -24.27 -28.84 -5.59
C ILE A 214 -24.61 -27.34 -5.53
N GLU A 215 -25.44 -26.87 -4.59
CA GLU A 215 -25.78 -25.44 -4.47
C GLU A 215 -24.78 -24.63 -3.62
N ILE A 216 -24.07 -25.26 -2.67
CA ILE A 216 -23.11 -24.58 -1.79
C ILE A 216 -21.82 -24.18 -2.52
N ASN A 217 -21.41 -24.96 -3.53
CA ASN A 217 -20.19 -24.67 -4.29
C ASN A 217 -20.30 -23.38 -5.14
N ASN A 218 -21.49 -23.04 -5.64
CA ASN A 218 -21.68 -21.84 -6.44
C ASN A 218 -21.66 -20.55 -5.59
N ASP A 219 -22.19 -20.60 -4.37
CA ASP A 219 -22.20 -19.44 -3.46
C ASP A 219 -20.82 -19.20 -2.82
N TYR A 220 -20.10 -20.29 -2.51
CA TYR A 220 -18.72 -20.20 -1.99
C TYR A 220 -17.76 -19.56 -2.99
N ASP A 221 -17.85 -19.93 -4.28
CA ASP A 221 -17.01 -19.37 -5.34
C ASP A 221 -17.29 -17.87 -5.54
N VAL A 222 -18.57 -17.46 -5.52
CA VAL A 222 -18.95 -16.05 -5.65
C VAL A 222 -18.46 -15.20 -4.47
N VAL A 223 -18.54 -15.70 -3.23
CA VAL A 223 -18.02 -15.01 -2.05
C VAL A 223 -16.49 -14.89 -2.11
N GLN A 224 -15.80 -15.93 -2.57
CA GLN A 224 -14.34 -15.93 -2.69
C GLN A 224 -13.86 -14.96 -3.79
N VAL A 225 -14.51 -14.93 -4.95
CA VAL A 225 -14.21 -13.96 -6.02
C VAL A 225 -14.36 -12.53 -5.51
N ARG A 226 -15.48 -12.22 -4.82
CA ARG A 226 -15.71 -10.89 -4.25
C ARG A 226 -14.68 -10.50 -3.19
N ARG A 227 -14.27 -11.46 -2.36
CA ARG A 227 -13.21 -11.24 -1.38
C ARG A 227 -11.91 -10.82 -2.06
N LEU A 228 -11.51 -11.52 -3.12
CA LEU A 228 -10.30 -11.20 -3.87
C LEU A 228 -10.39 -9.83 -4.56
N GLU A 229 -11.56 -9.46 -5.10
CA GLU A 229 -11.80 -8.11 -5.66
C GLU A 229 -11.62 -7.00 -4.62
N VAL A 230 -12.20 -7.18 -3.43
CA VAL A 230 -12.08 -6.24 -2.31
C VAL A 230 -10.64 -6.17 -1.82
N GLU A 231 -9.98 -7.31 -1.61
CA GLU A 231 -8.57 -7.40 -1.19
C GLU A 231 -7.65 -6.68 -2.17
N GLY A 232 -7.81 -6.95 -3.47
CA GLY A 232 -7.02 -6.32 -4.54
C GLY A 232 -7.18 -4.80 -4.54
N SER A 233 -8.41 -4.31 -4.48
CA SER A 233 -8.72 -2.87 -4.44
C SER A 233 -8.14 -2.21 -3.19
N VAL A 234 -8.33 -2.82 -2.01
CA VAL A 234 -7.81 -2.31 -0.73
C VAL A 234 -6.28 -2.20 -0.77
N VAL A 235 -5.59 -3.26 -1.21
CA VAL A 235 -4.12 -3.26 -1.30
C VAL A 235 -3.64 -2.20 -2.30
N HIS A 236 -4.28 -2.09 -3.46
CA HIS A 236 -3.92 -1.12 -4.48
C HIS A 236 -4.04 0.32 -3.94
N ILE A 237 -5.15 0.63 -3.27
CA ILE A 237 -5.36 1.94 -2.63
C ILE A 237 -4.30 2.22 -1.57
N MET A 238 -4.05 1.25 -0.68
CA MET A 238 -3.08 1.40 0.40
C MET A 238 -1.67 1.67 -0.13
N LYS A 239 -1.22 0.96 -1.17
CA LYS A 239 0.09 1.21 -1.81
C LYS A 239 0.18 2.62 -2.41
N ALA A 240 -0.88 3.04 -3.11
CA ALA A 240 -0.93 4.37 -3.72
C ALA A 240 -0.86 5.48 -2.67
N LEU A 241 -1.54 5.32 -1.53
CA LEU A 241 -1.51 6.26 -0.41
C LEU A 241 -0.20 6.21 0.37
N ALA A 242 0.35 5.01 0.63
CA ALA A 242 1.59 4.80 1.38
C ALA A 242 2.83 5.45 0.74
N SER A 243 2.77 5.72 -0.57
CA SER A 243 3.83 6.44 -1.28
C SER A 243 3.87 7.94 -0.97
N HIS A 244 2.92 8.47 -0.19
CA HIS A 244 2.86 9.88 0.17
C HIS A 244 3.67 10.15 1.46
N PRO A 245 4.49 11.23 1.55
CA PRO A 245 5.36 11.46 2.71
C PRO A 245 4.65 11.59 4.06
N SER A 246 3.42 12.11 4.10
CA SER A 246 2.62 12.23 5.33
C SER A 246 1.83 10.96 5.70
N ALA A 247 1.86 9.92 4.86
CA ALA A 247 1.03 8.74 5.05
C ALA A 247 1.34 8.01 6.36
N ALA A 248 2.61 7.79 6.68
CA ALA A 248 3.01 7.12 7.93
C ALA A 248 2.58 7.93 9.17
N GLN A 249 2.69 9.26 9.10
CA GLN A 249 2.25 10.16 10.16
C GLN A 249 0.74 10.08 10.41
N SER A 250 -0.08 9.84 9.38
CA SER A 250 -1.53 9.69 9.56
C SER A 250 -1.93 8.47 10.40
N LEU A 251 -1.01 7.52 10.61
CA LEU A 251 -1.27 6.23 11.26
C LEU A 251 -0.88 6.17 12.74
N ILE A 252 -0.34 7.27 13.29
CA ILE A 252 0.16 7.29 14.67
C ILE A 252 -0.89 7.73 15.69
N GLU A 253 -2.02 8.27 15.23
CA GLU A 253 -3.13 8.71 16.10
C GLU A 253 -3.88 7.53 16.71
N ASP A 254 -3.85 6.37 16.05
CA ASP A 254 -4.42 5.11 16.53
C ASP A 254 -3.37 3.98 16.55
N ASN A 255 -3.82 2.73 16.64
CA ASN A 255 -2.94 1.56 16.62
C ASN A 255 -2.71 1.00 15.20
N SER A 256 -3.07 1.72 14.13
CA SER A 256 -2.97 1.24 12.74
C SER A 256 -1.54 0.95 12.32
N LEU A 257 -0.58 1.84 12.63
CA LEU A 257 0.83 1.57 12.31
C LEU A 257 1.33 0.32 13.04
N GLN A 258 1.04 0.20 14.34
CA GLN A 258 1.38 -0.99 15.12
C GLN A 258 0.74 -2.26 14.54
N LEU A 259 -0.52 -2.19 14.10
CA LEU A 259 -1.24 -3.32 13.52
C LEU A 259 -0.58 -3.79 12.22
N LEU A 260 -0.10 -2.87 11.39
CA LEU A 260 0.62 -3.21 10.16
C LEU A 260 1.95 -3.92 10.44
N PHE A 261 2.73 -3.46 11.43
CA PHE A 261 3.93 -4.18 11.89
C PHE A 261 3.60 -5.61 12.36
N GLN A 262 2.48 -5.78 13.08
CA GLN A 262 2.03 -7.10 13.53
C GLN A 262 1.61 -8.00 12.37
N MET A 263 0.90 -7.48 11.36
CA MET A 263 0.58 -8.25 10.15
C MET A 263 1.85 -8.78 9.50
N VAL A 264 2.87 -7.94 9.33
CA VAL A 264 4.13 -8.33 8.70
C VAL A 264 4.83 -9.43 9.51
N ALA A 265 4.98 -9.26 10.82
CA ALA A 265 5.61 -10.25 11.70
C ALA A 265 4.84 -11.58 11.72
N ASN A 266 3.51 -11.53 11.79
CA ASN A 266 2.65 -12.72 11.79
C ASN A 266 2.76 -13.53 10.51
N GLY A 267 3.06 -12.90 9.38
CA GLY A 267 3.33 -13.61 8.12
C GLY A 267 4.42 -14.66 8.30
N SER A 268 5.57 -14.26 8.86
CA SER A 268 6.71 -15.14 9.13
C SER A 268 6.45 -16.11 10.28
N LEU A 269 5.85 -15.64 11.37
CA LEU A 269 5.70 -16.42 12.61
C LEU A 269 4.60 -17.50 12.54
N LEU A 270 3.51 -17.22 11.83
CA LEU A 270 2.29 -18.04 11.88
C LEU A 270 1.86 -18.53 10.50
N VAL A 271 1.80 -17.64 9.52
CA VAL A 271 1.08 -17.91 8.27
C VAL A 271 1.79 -18.92 7.38
N PHE A 272 3.13 -18.89 7.29
CA PHE A 272 3.86 -19.90 6.54
C PHE A 272 3.72 -21.30 7.13
N THR A 273 3.75 -21.42 8.46
CA THR A 273 3.48 -22.68 9.15
C THR A 273 2.06 -23.18 8.87
N GLN A 274 1.06 -22.31 9.01
CA GLN A 274 -0.34 -22.64 8.71
C GLN A 274 -0.55 -23.03 7.23
N TYR A 275 0.18 -22.42 6.30
CA TYR A 275 0.12 -22.76 4.89
C TYR A 275 0.69 -24.16 4.63
N LYS A 276 1.85 -24.47 5.23
CA LYS A 276 2.44 -25.81 5.15
C LYS A 276 1.53 -26.88 5.75
N GLU A 277 0.79 -26.54 6.80
CA GLU A 277 -0.24 -27.38 7.43
C GLU A 277 -1.57 -27.43 6.64
N GLY A 278 -1.70 -26.69 5.54
CA GLY A 278 -2.91 -26.63 4.72
C GLY A 278 -4.10 -25.92 5.38
N LEU A 279 -3.85 -25.14 6.43
CA LEU A 279 -4.87 -24.40 7.20
C LEU A 279 -5.24 -23.06 6.55
N VAL A 280 -4.31 -22.47 5.80
CA VAL A 280 -4.53 -21.22 5.06
C VAL A 280 -4.08 -21.39 3.60
N PRO A 281 -4.75 -20.74 2.65
CA PRO A 281 -4.38 -20.77 1.24
C PRO A 281 -3.19 -19.85 0.92
N LEU A 282 -2.56 -20.07 -0.23
CA LEU A 282 -1.43 -19.26 -0.72
C LEU A 282 -1.75 -17.77 -0.81
N HIS A 283 -3.01 -17.41 -1.13
CA HIS A 283 -3.41 -16.00 -1.23
C HIS A 283 -3.24 -15.25 0.09
N THR A 284 -3.37 -15.92 1.24
CA THR A 284 -3.13 -15.30 2.55
C THR A 284 -1.67 -14.89 2.70
N ILE A 285 -0.72 -15.73 2.26
CA ILE A 285 0.71 -15.37 2.21
C ILE A 285 0.93 -14.15 1.32
N GLN A 286 0.29 -14.11 0.14
CA GLN A 286 0.41 -12.98 -0.77
C GLN A 286 -0.10 -11.68 -0.14
N LEU A 287 -1.19 -11.74 0.62
CA LEU A 287 -1.75 -10.58 1.32
C LEU A 287 -0.82 -10.08 2.43
N HIS A 288 -0.13 -10.98 3.15
CA HIS A 288 0.94 -10.62 4.09
C HIS A 288 2.15 -9.98 3.39
N ARG A 289 2.55 -10.46 2.20
CA ARG A 289 3.59 -9.81 1.39
C ARG A 289 3.18 -8.40 0.96
N HIS A 290 1.89 -8.18 0.65
CA HIS A 290 1.39 -6.84 0.38
C HIS A 290 1.42 -5.93 1.60
N ALA A 291 1.08 -6.44 2.79
CA ALA A 291 1.23 -5.69 4.04
C ALA A 291 2.70 -5.25 4.28
N MET A 292 3.66 -6.14 4.00
CA MET A 292 5.10 -5.83 4.06
C MET A 292 5.51 -4.73 3.08
N GLN A 293 5.07 -4.83 1.82
CA GLN A 293 5.33 -3.80 0.81
C GLN A 293 4.73 -2.44 1.19
N ILE A 294 3.51 -2.42 1.74
CA ILE A 294 2.86 -1.20 2.20
C ILE A 294 3.64 -0.58 3.36
N LEU A 295 4.09 -1.41 4.31
CA LEU A 295 4.92 -0.92 5.42
C LEU A 295 6.24 -0.34 4.92
N GLY A 296 6.92 -1.00 3.99
CA GLY A 296 8.17 -0.47 3.43
C GLY A 296 7.96 0.85 2.69
N LEU A 297 6.89 0.98 1.91
CA LEU A 297 6.52 2.26 1.29
C LEU A 297 6.32 3.37 2.33
N LEU A 298 5.67 3.08 3.46
CA LEU A 298 5.49 4.06 4.53
C LEU A 298 6.82 4.50 5.15
N LEU A 299 7.70 3.55 5.45
CA LEU A 299 9.01 3.83 6.07
C LEU A 299 9.93 4.60 5.12
N VAL A 300 9.98 4.21 3.85
CA VAL A 300 10.83 4.84 2.84
C VAL A 300 10.37 6.25 2.50
N ASN A 301 9.08 6.58 2.61
CA ASN A 301 8.57 7.91 2.30
C ASN A 301 8.43 8.84 3.53
N ASP A 302 8.48 8.31 4.77
CA ASP A 302 8.39 9.12 5.99
C ASP A 302 9.68 9.90 6.28
N ASN A 303 9.61 11.20 6.53
CA ASN A 303 10.78 12.03 6.87
C ASN A 303 11.35 11.81 8.29
N GLY A 304 10.89 10.77 8.98
CA GLY A 304 11.30 10.38 10.32
C GLY A 304 10.26 10.69 11.39
N SER A 305 9.10 11.24 11.01
CA SER A 305 8.10 11.71 11.98
C SER A 305 7.55 10.56 12.85
N THR A 306 7.56 9.33 12.32
CA THR A 306 7.10 8.14 13.05
C THR A 306 8.16 7.47 13.93
N ALA A 307 9.42 7.88 13.88
CA ALA A 307 10.51 7.22 14.62
C ALA A 307 10.24 7.14 16.13
N LYS A 308 9.72 8.21 16.73
CA LYS A 308 9.33 8.24 18.15
C LYS A 308 8.22 7.25 18.47
N TYR A 309 7.25 7.09 17.57
CA TYR A 309 6.16 6.12 17.73
C TYR A 309 6.71 4.69 17.67
N ILE A 310 7.54 4.39 16.67
CA ILE A 310 8.19 3.07 16.51
C ILE A 310 8.93 2.65 17.77
N ARG A 311 9.73 3.56 18.34
CA ARG A 311 10.45 3.31 19.61
C ARG A 311 9.49 3.11 20.77
N LYS A 312 8.52 4.02 20.96
CA LYS A 312 7.56 3.98 22.07
C LYS A 312 6.76 2.67 22.11
N HIS A 313 6.41 2.15 20.93
CA HIS A 313 5.61 0.92 20.78
C HIS A 313 6.47 -0.34 20.58
N HIS A 314 7.80 -0.23 20.71
CA HIS A 314 8.74 -1.34 20.57
C HIS A 314 8.60 -2.12 19.25
N LEU A 315 8.31 -1.43 18.15
CA LEU A 315 7.98 -2.08 16.88
C LEU A 315 9.21 -2.75 16.23
N ILE A 316 10.43 -2.28 16.53
CA ILE A 316 11.68 -2.98 16.17
C ILE A 316 11.70 -4.39 16.77
N LYS A 317 11.31 -4.53 18.05
CA LYS A 317 11.26 -5.83 18.72
C LYS A 317 10.23 -6.76 18.07
N VAL A 318 9.10 -6.23 17.60
CA VAL A 318 8.07 -7.02 16.90
C VAL A 318 8.66 -7.68 15.64
N LEU A 319 9.42 -6.94 14.83
CA LEU A 319 10.10 -7.48 13.65
C LEU A 319 11.22 -8.45 14.01
N LEU A 320 12.04 -8.11 15.02
CA LEU A 320 13.16 -8.97 15.45
C LEU A 320 12.71 -10.34 15.95
N MET A 321 11.57 -10.42 16.65
CA MET A 321 11.03 -11.71 17.09
C MET A 321 10.68 -12.62 15.90
N ALA A 322 10.22 -12.06 14.79
CA ALA A 322 9.93 -12.82 13.57
C ALA A 322 11.20 -13.37 12.90
N VAL A 323 12.33 -12.67 13.02
CA VAL A 323 13.65 -13.15 12.54
C VAL A 323 14.21 -14.21 13.48
N LYS A 324 14.18 -13.96 14.79
CA LYS A 324 14.66 -14.86 15.82
C LYS A 324 13.99 -16.23 15.77
N ASP A 325 12.66 -16.23 15.63
CA ASP A 325 11.86 -17.46 15.67
C ASP A 325 11.68 -18.06 14.26
N PHE A 326 12.54 -17.70 13.30
CA PHE A 326 12.56 -18.30 11.98
C PHE A 326 12.80 -19.82 12.06
N ASN A 327 11.95 -20.59 11.39
CA ASN A 327 12.07 -22.03 11.29
C ASN A 327 12.42 -22.42 9.84
N PRO A 328 13.57 -23.04 9.56
CA PRO A 328 13.93 -23.45 8.20
C PRO A 328 12.99 -24.50 7.60
N ASP A 329 12.27 -25.27 8.43
CA ASP A 329 11.34 -26.29 7.94
C ASP A 329 10.06 -25.69 7.37
N SER A 330 9.54 -24.61 7.98
CA SER A 330 8.23 -24.06 7.64
C SER A 330 8.26 -22.62 7.14
N GLY A 331 9.30 -21.85 7.44
CA GLY A 331 9.44 -20.45 7.08
C GLY A 331 9.92 -20.23 5.65
N ASP A 332 9.69 -19.02 5.13
CA ASP A 332 10.18 -18.58 3.82
C ASP A 332 11.37 -17.61 4.00
N PRO A 333 12.59 -18.02 3.65
CA PRO A 333 13.78 -17.17 3.77
C PRO A 333 13.64 -15.79 3.12
N ALA A 334 12.96 -15.72 1.96
CA ALA A 334 12.77 -14.47 1.23
C ALA A 334 11.82 -13.51 1.98
N TYR A 335 10.74 -14.02 2.57
CA TYR A 335 9.84 -13.22 3.40
C TYR A 335 10.54 -12.72 4.67
N THR A 336 11.25 -13.61 5.39
CA THR A 336 11.99 -13.21 6.60
C THR A 336 13.09 -12.21 6.27
N MET A 337 13.75 -12.31 5.11
CA MET A 337 14.64 -11.25 4.65
C MET A 337 13.95 -9.93 4.37
N GLY A 338 12.73 -9.93 3.85
CA GLY A 338 11.93 -8.70 3.75
C GLY A 338 11.68 -8.03 5.11
N ILE A 339 11.59 -8.80 6.21
CA ILE A 339 11.54 -8.24 7.57
C ILE A 339 12.88 -7.61 7.97
N VAL A 340 13.99 -8.22 7.58
CA VAL A 340 15.34 -7.68 7.82
C VAL A 340 15.56 -6.38 7.03
N ASP A 341 15.07 -6.30 5.79
CA ASP A 341 15.08 -5.05 5.01
C ASP A 341 14.28 -3.94 5.72
N LEU A 342 13.10 -4.26 6.26
CA LEU A 342 12.31 -3.29 7.04
C LEU A 342 13.02 -2.82 8.33
N LEU A 343 13.84 -3.68 8.96
CA LEU A 343 14.67 -3.28 10.10
C LEU A 343 15.72 -2.25 9.69
N LEU A 344 16.37 -2.43 8.53
CA LEU A 344 17.29 -1.45 7.96
C LEU A 344 16.57 -0.15 7.63
N GLU A 345 15.40 -0.22 6.97
CA GLU A 345 14.59 0.97 6.67
C GLU A 345 14.20 1.74 7.93
N CYS A 346 13.86 1.05 9.02
CA CYS A 346 13.61 1.70 10.32
C CYS A 346 14.87 2.41 10.87
N VAL A 347 16.05 1.82 10.70
CA VAL A 347 17.31 2.45 11.12
C VAL A 347 17.55 3.72 10.29
N GLU A 348 17.44 3.64 8.97
CA GLU A 348 17.59 4.78 8.05
C GLU A 348 16.59 5.90 8.36
N LEU A 349 15.32 5.53 8.59
CA LEU A 349 14.26 6.44 9.02
C LEU A 349 14.69 7.28 10.23
N SER A 350 15.34 6.66 11.21
CA SER A 350 15.78 7.34 12.45
C SER A 350 16.94 8.33 12.26
N TYR A 351 17.55 8.36 11.07
CA TYR A 351 18.55 9.36 10.70
C TYR A 351 17.99 10.53 9.88
N ARG A 352 16.70 10.50 9.53
CA ARG A 352 16.02 11.57 8.77
C ARG A 352 15.72 12.80 9.64
N PRO A 353 15.48 13.98 9.03
CA PRO A 353 15.39 15.25 9.76
C PRO A 353 14.32 15.29 10.87
N ASP A 354 13.15 14.66 10.64
CA ASP A 354 12.01 14.75 11.56
C ASP A 354 12.06 13.68 12.68
N ALA A 355 13.09 12.83 12.71
CA ALA A 355 13.25 11.78 13.70
C ALA A 355 13.48 12.29 15.13
N GLY A 356 13.76 13.58 15.32
CA GLY A 356 13.85 14.19 16.66
C GLY A 356 14.92 13.58 17.56
N GLY A 357 16.01 13.07 16.97
CA GLY A 357 17.12 12.44 17.69
C GLY A 357 16.86 11.00 18.16
N VAL A 358 15.74 10.39 17.76
CA VAL A 358 15.49 8.95 17.96
C VAL A 358 16.52 8.14 17.17
N ARG A 359 17.05 7.06 17.75
CA ARG A 359 18.06 6.17 17.17
C ARG A 359 17.55 4.72 17.19
N LEU A 360 16.82 4.32 16.17
CA LEU A 360 16.19 2.99 16.14
C LEU A 360 17.21 1.84 16.06
N ARG A 361 18.45 2.14 15.66
CA ARG A 361 19.59 1.20 15.74
C ARG A 361 19.89 0.74 17.16
N GLU A 362 19.78 1.64 18.14
CA GLU A 362 19.96 1.28 19.56
C GLU A 362 18.86 0.30 20.02
N ASP A 363 17.66 0.42 19.47
CA ASP A 363 16.55 -0.47 19.77
C ASP A 363 16.80 -1.89 19.20
N ILE A 364 17.57 -2.01 18.10
CA ILE A 364 18.07 -3.31 17.60
C ILE A 364 19.09 -3.89 18.59
N HIS A 365 20.10 -3.10 18.97
CA HIS A 365 21.13 -3.52 19.92
C HIS A 365 20.52 -4.00 21.25
N ASN A 366 19.66 -3.17 21.85
CA ASN A 366 19.03 -3.43 23.14
C ASN A 366 18.11 -4.66 23.14
N ALA A 367 17.62 -5.07 21.96
CA ALA A 367 16.78 -6.24 21.78
C ALA A 367 17.57 -7.50 21.40
N HIS A 368 18.91 -7.46 21.46
CA HIS A 368 19.81 -8.52 20.99
C HIS A 368 19.64 -8.83 19.49
N GLY A 369 19.19 -7.85 18.70
CA GLY A 369 18.83 -8.06 17.31
C GLY A 369 19.99 -8.53 16.43
N TYR A 370 21.20 -8.03 16.67
CA TYR A 370 22.40 -8.48 15.99
C TYR A 370 22.68 -9.98 16.17
N GLN A 371 22.46 -10.52 17.37
CA GLN A 371 22.58 -11.96 17.62
C GLN A 371 21.55 -12.76 16.82
N PHE A 372 20.32 -12.25 16.69
CA PHE A 372 19.28 -12.91 15.89
C PHE A 372 19.62 -12.90 14.40
N LEU A 373 20.21 -11.81 13.89
CA LEU A 373 20.69 -11.73 12.50
C LEU A 373 21.82 -12.74 12.23
N VAL A 374 22.77 -12.89 13.16
CA VAL A 374 23.83 -13.91 13.05
C VAL A 374 23.24 -15.32 13.05
N GLN A 375 22.34 -15.63 13.99
CA GLN A 375 21.68 -16.94 14.04
C GLN A 375 20.91 -17.24 12.75
N PHE A 376 20.19 -16.25 12.23
CA PHE A 376 19.49 -16.38 10.96
C PHE A 376 20.46 -16.63 9.80
N ALA A 377 21.59 -15.91 9.73
CA ALA A 377 22.62 -16.14 8.71
C ALA A 377 23.21 -17.57 8.77
N LEU A 378 23.48 -18.08 9.97
CA LEU A 378 24.00 -19.44 10.15
C LEU A 378 22.99 -20.49 9.67
N VAL A 379 21.71 -20.34 10.03
CA VAL A 379 20.64 -21.20 9.51
C VAL A 379 20.57 -21.13 7.98
N LEU A 380 20.65 -19.94 7.38
CA LEU A 380 20.64 -19.78 5.93
C LEU A 380 21.87 -20.38 5.23
N SER A 381 23.01 -20.49 5.93
CA SER A 381 24.24 -21.11 5.40
C SER A 381 24.20 -22.63 5.37
N GLU A 382 23.35 -23.24 6.22
CA GLU A 382 23.13 -24.69 6.27
C GLU A 382 22.05 -25.16 5.28
N ILE A 383 21.17 -24.26 4.83
CA ILE A 383 20.15 -24.58 3.83
C ILE A 383 20.84 -24.77 2.47
N PRO A 384 20.79 -25.97 1.86
CA PRO A 384 21.37 -26.19 0.54
C PRO A 384 20.74 -25.22 -0.45
N GLY A 385 21.58 -24.50 -1.22
CA GLY A 385 21.11 -23.68 -2.32
C GLY A 385 20.23 -24.55 -3.24
N VAL A 386 18.94 -24.20 -3.36
CA VAL A 386 18.02 -24.91 -4.26
C VAL A 386 18.41 -24.58 -5.69
N GLN A 387 19.42 -25.29 -6.19
CA GLN A 387 19.87 -25.26 -7.57
C GLN A 387 20.46 -26.62 -7.93
N ALA A 388 19.60 -27.64 -7.99
CA ALA A 388 19.75 -28.85 -8.82
C ALA A 388 18.55 -29.80 -8.63
N VAL A 389 17.33 -29.37 -8.96
CA VAL A 389 16.25 -30.30 -9.32
C VAL A 389 15.48 -29.70 -10.47
N ASN A 390 16.11 -29.68 -11.65
CA ASN A 390 15.49 -29.62 -12.98
C ASN A 390 16.58 -29.96 -14.00
N ASP A 391 17.21 -31.12 -13.83
CA ASP A 391 17.96 -31.81 -14.87
C ASP A 391 17.76 -33.33 -14.66
N GLU A 392 16.50 -33.74 -14.42
CA GLU A 392 16.11 -35.09 -14.81
C GLU A 392 15.79 -35.05 -16.29
N SER A 393 16.85 -35.33 -17.05
CA SER A 393 16.78 -35.77 -18.42
C SER A 393 15.72 -36.88 -18.53
N LEU A 394 14.56 -36.55 -19.09
CA LEU A 394 13.67 -37.55 -19.69
C LEU A 394 14.33 -38.08 -20.97
N SER A 395 15.37 -38.89 -20.79
CA SER A 395 15.92 -39.76 -21.83
C SER A 395 15.21 -41.12 -21.76
N ASP A 396 14.05 -41.14 -22.41
CA ASP A 396 13.56 -42.12 -23.38
C ASP A 396 13.94 -43.61 -23.24
N HIS A 397 12.92 -44.44 -23.05
CA HIS A 397 12.77 -45.78 -23.65
C HIS A 397 11.27 -46.02 -23.83
N THR A 398 10.73 -46.20 -25.06
CA THR A 398 10.66 -47.52 -25.72
C THR A 398 10.18 -47.41 -27.18
N CYS A 399 11.00 -47.97 -28.09
CA CYS A 399 10.72 -48.59 -29.40
C CYS A 399 10.35 -47.78 -30.67
N ALA A 400 11.36 -47.74 -31.55
CA ALA A 400 11.38 -47.51 -33.00
C ALA A 400 10.58 -48.60 -33.80
N PRO A 401 10.49 -48.63 -35.17
CA PRO A 401 11.45 -48.07 -36.14
C PRO A 401 10.87 -47.46 -37.44
N GLU A 402 11.69 -46.68 -38.16
CA GLU A 402 12.01 -46.91 -39.59
C GLU A 402 13.02 -45.86 -40.13
N GLY A 403 14.02 -46.34 -40.89
CA GLY A 403 14.64 -45.54 -41.95
C GLY A 403 16.11 -45.12 -41.82
N SER A 404 17.01 -45.98 -42.31
CA SER A 404 18.16 -45.62 -43.17
C SER A 404 19.47 -45.04 -42.59
N HIS A 405 20.45 -45.94 -42.43
CA HIS A 405 21.82 -45.89 -42.99
C HIS A 405 22.67 -44.60 -42.95
N ASN A 406 23.76 -44.58 -42.15
CA ASN A 406 25.16 -44.84 -42.59
C ASN A 406 26.26 -44.37 -41.60
N ASN A 407 27.03 -45.32 -41.06
CA ASN A 407 28.50 -45.39 -40.97
C ASN A 407 29.37 -44.11 -40.80
N LYS A 408 30.07 -43.96 -39.64
CA LYS A 408 31.53 -44.23 -39.45
C LYS A 408 32.14 -43.61 -38.17
N VAL A 409 32.67 -44.49 -37.30
CA VAL A 409 34.01 -44.54 -36.66
C VAL A 409 34.75 -43.22 -36.33
N GLY A 410 35.15 -43.07 -35.05
CA GLY A 410 36.25 -42.18 -34.66
C GLY A 410 36.48 -42.06 -33.14
N ARG A 411 37.24 -43.00 -32.57
CA ARG A 411 37.71 -43.04 -31.18
C ARG A 411 38.68 -41.90 -30.85
N GLN A 412 38.48 -41.19 -29.73
CA GLN A 412 39.61 -40.67 -28.95
C GLN A 412 39.24 -40.39 -27.48
N ASP A 413 39.80 -41.21 -26.59
CA ASP A 413 39.84 -40.99 -25.14
C ASP A 413 40.58 -39.68 -24.84
N SER A 414 39.99 -38.80 -24.04
CA SER A 414 40.69 -37.70 -23.35
C SER A 414 40.09 -37.58 -21.95
N ARG A 415 40.81 -38.20 -21.01
CA ARG A 415 40.61 -38.10 -19.57
C ARG A 415 41.01 -36.70 -19.14
N GLU A 416 40.04 -35.81 -18.99
CA GLU A 416 40.22 -34.52 -18.33
C GLU A 416 39.24 -34.45 -17.15
N ASN A 417 39.80 -34.12 -15.99
CA ASN A 417 39.11 -34.06 -14.71
C ASN A 417 37.94 -33.06 -14.79
N GLY A 418 36.71 -33.57 -14.92
CA GLY A 418 35.52 -32.83 -14.54
C GLY A 418 35.46 -32.77 -13.03
N VAL A 419 36.15 -31.78 -12.43
CA VAL A 419 35.72 -31.27 -11.13
C VAL A 419 34.32 -30.76 -11.39
N ASP A 420 33.31 -31.47 -10.86
CA ASP A 420 31.95 -30.97 -10.74
C ASP A 420 32.01 -29.69 -9.91
N THR A 421 32.32 -28.60 -10.60
CA THR A 421 32.27 -27.26 -10.06
C THR A 421 30.80 -26.90 -10.18
N SER A 422 29.96 -27.55 -9.38
CA SER A 422 28.67 -26.96 -9.02
C SER A 422 29.04 -25.59 -8.51
N VAL A 423 28.63 -24.54 -9.23
CA VAL A 423 28.95 -23.18 -8.84
C VAL A 423 28.42 -23.01 -7.42
N LEU A 424 29.37 -23.02 -6.49
CA LEU A 424 29.16 -22.85 -5.07
C LEU A 424 28.70 -21.39 -4.89
N SER A 425 27.39 -21.17 -4.94
CA SER A 425 26.76 -19.84 -4.87
C SER A 425 25.88 -19.71 -3.64
N LEU A 426 26.16 -18.67 -2.85
CA LEU A 426 25.41 -18.34 -1.66
C LEU A 426 23.93 -18.21 -1.98
N SER A 427 23.05 -18.65 -1.07
CA SER A 427 21.62 -18.46 -1.25
C SER A 427 21.30 -16.96 -1.41
N PRO A 428 20.31 -16.58 -2.24
CA PRO A 428 19.96 -15.17 -2.45
C PRO A 428 19.61 -14.44 -1.14
N ALA A 429 18.97 -15.14 -0.20
CA ALA A 429 18.62 -14.59 1.11
C ALA A 429 19.86 -14.32 1.98
N LEU A 430 20.82 -15.24 2.00
CA LEU A 430 22.08 -15.06 2.73
C LEU A 430 22.91 -13.93 2.13
N SER A 431 23.02 -13.87 0.80
CA SER A 431 23.71 -12.78 0.10
C SER A 431 23.11 -11.42 0.47
N ARG A 432 21.78 -11.30 0.41
CA ARG A 432 21.08 -10.07 0.80
C ARG A 432 21.26 -9.72 2.28
N LEU A 433 21.30 -10.71 3.17
CA LEU A 433 21.54 -10.49 4.59
C LEU A 433 22.92 -9.89 4.86
N LEU A 434 23.95 -10.39 4.18
CA LEU A 434 25.30 -9.84 4.27
C LEU A 434 25.33 -8.39 3.77
N ASP A 435 24.66 -8.09 2.66
CA ASP A 435 24.51 -6.71 2.16
C ASP A 435 23.82 -5.81 3.19
N VAL A 436 22.75 -6.29 3.85
CA VAL A 436 22.06 -5.52 4.90
C VAL A 436 22.98 -5.26 6.09
N LEU A 437 23.78 -6.24 6.53
CA LEU A 437 24.75 -6.05 7.61
C LEU A 437 25.83 -5.02 7.24
N VAL A 438 26.30 -5.03 5.99
CA VAL A 438 27.21 -4.00 5.47
C VAL A 438 26.54 -2.62 5.48
N ASN A 439 25.29 -2.53 5.04
CA ASN A 439 24.52 -1.28 5.08
C ASN A 439 24.30 -0.78 6.52
N LEU A 440 23.97 -1.67 7.47
CA LEU A 440 23.87 -1.32 8.88
C LEU A 440 25.20 -0.79 9.44
N ALA A 441 26.32 -1.42 9.06
CA ALA A 441 27.66 -0.97 9.42
C ALA A 441 27.99 0.45 8.91
N GLN A 442 27.42 0.85 7.77
CA GLN A 442 27.67 2.14 7.11
C GLN A 442 26.59 3.20 7.43
N THR A 443 25.42 2.78 7.93
CA THR A 443 24.29 3.68 8.21
C THR A 443 24.53 4.46 9.50
N GLY A 444 24.31 5.77 9.45
CA GLY A 444 24.54 6.68 10.56
C GLY A 444 24.47 8.15 10.14
N PRO A 445 24.67 9.10 11.08
CA PRO A 445 24.54 10.53 10.81
C PRO A 445 25.38 10.96 9.61
N ALA A 446 24.92 11.95 8.85
CA ALA A 446 25.73 12.58 7.83
C ALA A 446 26.94 13.26 8.49
N ASP A 447 28.14 13.02 7.96
CA ASP A 447 29.35 13.68 8.43
C ASP A 447 29.28 15.16 8.01
N ASN A 448 28.94 16.04 8.93
CA ASN A 448 29.05 17.49 8.71
C ASN A 448 30.53 17.92 8.74
N THR A 449 31.33 17.41 7.81
CA THR A 449 32.72 17.84 7.61
C THR A 449 32.92 18.21 6.15
N GLY A 450 32.61 19.48 5.83
CA GLY A 450 32.76 19.99 4.48
C GLY A 450 32.41 21.45 4.21
N SER A 451 32.43 22.37 5.19
CA SER A 451 32.68 23.81 4.92
C SER A 451 32.85 24.58 6.23
N ALA A 452 33.90 25.39 6.27
CA ALA A 452 34.42 26.04 7.47
C ALA A 452 33.54 27.21 7.96
N GLY A 453 33.27 27.18 9.27
CA GLY A 453 33.23 28.36 10.14
C GLY A 453 32.01 29.27 10.05
N VAL A 454 31.11 29.20 11.03
CA VAL A 454 30.86 30.29 12.00
C VAL A 454 30.22 29.67 13.26
N ARG A 455 30.69 30.16 14.40
CA ARG A 455 30.46 29.69 15.77
C ARG A 455 28.99 29.59 16.16
N ALA A 456 28.72 28.62 17.03
CA ALA A 456 27.58 28.61 17.94
C ALA A 456 27.47 29.95 18.70
N SER A 457 26.25 30.51 18.78
CA SER A 457 25.86 31.50 19.78
C SER A 457 24.34 31.47 19.98
N LYS A 458 23.93 31.51 21.24
CA LYS A 458 22.56 31.37 21.75
C LYS A 458 21.73 32.66 21.61
N SER A 459 20.41 32.45 21.69
CA SER A 459 19.34 33.27 22.31
C SER A 459 18.68 34.49 21.60
N SER A 460 17.36 34.31 21.40
CA SER A 460 16.20 35.16 21.77
C SER A 460 15.90 36.54 21.12
N GLN A 461 14.62 36.63 20.69
CA GLN A 461 13.66 37.76 20.70
C GLN A 461 13.51 38.72 19.49
N SER A 462 12.30 38.62 18.88
CA SER A 462 11.34 39.63 18.37
C SER A 462 11.77 40.86 17.51
N LYS A 463 11.33 40.84 16.23
CA LYS A 463 10.59 41.83 15.36
C LYS A 463 10.85 43.37 15.49
N PRO A 464 10.44 44.20 14.49
CA PRO A 464 10.57 44.17 13.01
C PRO A 464 10.96 45.57 12.41
N SER A 465 10.85 45.74 11.07
CA SER A 465 11.02 46.98 10.23
C SER A 465 12.39 47.06 9.50
N GLY A 466 12.55 47.39 8.22
CA GLY A 466 11.68 47.79 7.11
C GLY A 466 12.54 48.33 5.94
N HIS A 467 12.05 48.19 4.70
CA HIS A 467 12.44 48.88 3.44
C HIS A 467 13.60 48.38 2.53
N ASN A 468 13.17 47.75 1.42
CA ASN A 468 13.50 48.00 -0.01
C ASN A 468 14.94 48.26 -0.48
N ARG A 469 15.45 47.35 -1.32
CA ARG A 469 15.93 47.69 -2.68
C ARG A 469 16.06 46.45 -3.58
N SER A 470 15.55 46.60 -4.80
CA SER A 470 15.48 45.63 -5.89
C SER A 470 16.83 45.27 -6.50
N ARG A 471 16.98 44.02 -6.94
CA ARG A 471 17.80 43.57 -8.08
C ARG A 471 17.44 42.13 -8.48
N THR A 472 17.16 41.93 -9.76
CA THR A 472 16.88 40.66 -10.47
C THR A 472 17.98 39.60 -10.29
N PRO A 473 17.66 38.31 -10.50
CA PRO A 473 18.28 37.66 -11.67
C PRO A 473 17.38 36.64 -12.40
N SER A 474 17.45 36.68 -13.72
CA SER A 474 17.16 35.58 -14.64
C SER A 474 18.33 34.59 -14.65
N SER A 475 18.06 33.29 -14.65
CA SER A 475 18.65 32.28 -15.56
C SER A 475 18.33 30.89 -15.02
N ASP A 476 17.73 30.07 -15.88
CA ASP A 476 17.68 28.62 -15.77
C ASP A 476 19.04 28.04 -15.37
N ARG A 477 19.06 27.28 -14.27
CA ARG A 477 19.96 26.15 -14.08
C ARG A 477 19.22 25.07 -13.30
N LEU A 478 18.97 23.97 -13.99
CA LEU A 478 18.65 22.66 -13.46
C LEU A 478 19.54 22.38 -12.22
N PRO A 479 19.00 21.89 -11.09
CA PRO A 479 19.86 21.31 -10.07
C PRO A 479 20.32 19.96 -10.59
N ASP A 480 21.57 19.92 -11.03
CA ASP A 480 22.37 18.72 -11.17
C ASP A 480 22.33 18.03 -9.80
N GLU A 481 21.64 16.89 -9.71
CA GLU A 481 21.71 15.98 -8.58
C GLU A 481 23.16 15.50 -8.48
N VAL A 482 23.98 16.24 -7.73
CA VAL A 482 25.26 15.72 -7.26
C VAL A 482 24.92 14.69 -6.20
N TRP A 483 24.81 13.43 -6.64
CA TRP A 483 24.84 12.26 -5.77
C TRP A 483 26.09 12.36 -4.91
N ASP A 484 25.91 12.73 -3.65
CA ASP A 484 26.99 12.88 -2.69
C ASP A 484 27.71 11.52 -2.61
N LYS A 485 28.96 11.50 -3.07
CA LYS A 485 29.74 10.29 -3.31
C LYS A 485 29.93 9.56 -1.97
N GLY A 486 29.40 8.33 -1.92
CA GLY A 486 29.31 7.46 -0.73
C GLY A 486 30.48 7.57 0.24
N ASN A 487 30.20 8.06 1.43
CA ASN A 487 31.15 8.10 2.53
C ASN A 487 31.16 6.70 3.17
N ASN A 488 31.96 5.78 2.60
CA ASN A 488 32.08 4.34 2.97
C ASN A 488 32.68 4.11 4.38
N LYS A 489 32.44 5.00 5.33
CA LYS A 489 32.97 4.90 6.69
C LYS A 489 32.12 3.97 7.53
N VAL A 490 32.78 3.16 8.36
CA VAL A 490 32.11 2.34 9.36
C VAL A 490 31.55 3.25 10.45
N LYS A 491 30.24 3.16 10.68
CA LYS A 491 29.46 3.89 11.69
C LYS A 491 28.85 2.97 12.76
N ASP A 492 28.94 1.66 12.56
CA ASP A 492 28.56 0.65 13.54
C ASP A 492 29.58 -0.50 13.55
N LEU A 493 30.36 -0.58 14.63
CA LEU A 493 31.38 -1.63 14.82
C LEU A 493 30.75 -2.98 15.18
N GLU A 494 29.56 -2.99 15.77
CA GLU A 494 28.89 -4.23 16.16
C GLU A 494 28.40 -4.99 14.93
N ALA A 495 27.83 -4.29 13.95
CA ALA A 495 27.47 -4.89 12.65
C ALA A 495 28.70 -5.51 11.95
N VAL A 496 29.87 -4.88 12.05
CA VAL A 496 31.14 -5.45 11.54
C VAL A 496 31.55 -6.71 12.33
N GLN A 497 31.42 -6.68 13.66
CA GLN A 497 31.69 -7.85 14.49
C GLN A 497 30.74 -9.00 14.13
N MET A 498 29.47 -8.73 13.82
CA MET A 498 28.52 -9.76 13.41
C MET A 498 28.92 -10.42 12.08
N LEU A 499 29.39 -9.64 11.11
CA LEU A 499 29.93 -10.19 9.86
C LEU A 499 31.10 -11.13 10.13
N GLN A 500 32.04 -10.73 10.99
CA GLN A 500 33.16 -11.59 11.40
C GLN A 500 32.67 -12.88 12.08
N ASP A 501 31.71 -12.75 12.99
CA ASP A 501 31.11 -13.89 13.69
C ASP A 501 30.44 -14.88 12.73
N ILE A 502 29.79 -14.40 11.67
CA ILE A 502 29.19 -15.25 10.63
C ILE A 502 30.29 -16.00 9.86
N PHE A 503 31.31 -15.30 9.35
CA PHE A 503 32.41 -15.93 8.61
C PHE A 503 33.20 -16.94 9.45
N LEU A 504 33.32 -16.74 10.75
CA LEU A 504 34.03 -17.66 11.64
C LEU A 504 33.19 -18.89 12.04
N LYS A 505 31.87 -18.75 12.12
CA LYS A 505 30.97 -19.81 12.63
C LYS A 505 30.26 -20.59 11.52
N ALA A 506 30.13 -20.03 10.32
CA ALA A 506 29.48 -20.72 9.23
C ALA A 506 30.37 -21.86 8.73
N GLU A 507 29.81 -23.05 8.60
CA GLU A 507 30.48 -24.22 8.01
C GLU A 507 30.37 -24.20 6.47
N SER A 508 30.36 -23.02 5.84
CA SER A 508 30.30 -22.85 4.40
C SER A 508 31.65 -22.43 3.85
N ARG A 509 32.09 -23.07 2.76
CA ARG A 509 33.34 -22.69 2.06
C ARG A 509 33.17 -21.45 1.17
N GLU A 510 31.94 -21.05 0.91
CA GLU A 510 31.59 -19.90 0.06
C GLU A 510 31.58 -18.57 0.81
N LEU A 511 31.34 -18.64 2.13
CA LEU A 511 31.49 -17.55 3.09
C LEU A 511 32.96 -17.43 3.49
#